data_AF-A0A7V4YPN3-F1
#
_entry.id   AF-A0A7V4YPN3-F1
#
_cell.length_a   1.000
_cell.length_b   1.000
_cell.length_c   1.000
_cell.angle_alpha   90.00
_cell.angle_beta   90.00
_cell.angle_gamma   90.00
#
_symmetry.space_group_name_H-M   'P 1'
#
loop_
_entity.id
_entity.type
_entity.pdbx_description
1 polymer ?
#
loop_
_entity_poly.entity_id
_entity_poly.type
_entity_poly.pdbx_seq_one_letter_code
_entity_poly.pdbx_strand_id
1 'polypeptide(L)'
;MKIRHDLGHISETGSFIIKTHSLDSLVFSNQILPPDFIKIDVEGAEFQVLNGARRILKEFAPVLIMDIHSEEIGKKCMELLTSFDYSFHPIEKKSLKDATELLAIYQKGKNSNLPKSLRQYI
;
A
#
# COMPACT_ATOMS: atom_id res chain seq x y z
N MET A 1 6.46 21.02 15.04
CA MET A 1 5.32 21.58 14.28
C MET A 1 4.61 20.40 13.63
N LYS A 2 3.44 20.00 14.13
CA LYS A 2 2.68 18.85 13.62
C LYS A 2 1.81 19.37 12.46
N ILE A 3 2.18 19.09 11.22
CA ILE A 3 1.28 19.29 10.09
C ILE A 3 0.26 18.16 10.19
N ARG A 4 -1.01 18.52 10.43
CA ARG A 4 -2.14 17.58 10.41
C ARG A 4 -2.56 17.42 8.94
N HIS A 5 -2.48 16.20 8.42
CA HIS A 5 -2.95 15.88 7.06
C HIS A 5 -4.41 15.39 7.05
N ASP A 6 -5.04 15.20 8.22
CA ASP A 6 -6.30 14.47 8.30
C ASP A 6 -7.51 15.42 8.21
N LEU A 7 -8.14 15.51 7.03
CA LEU A 7 -9.43 16.21 6.84
C LEU A 7 -10.63 15.26 6.80
N GLY A 8 -10.41 13.96 6.69
CA GLY A 8 -11.47 12.95 6.65
C GLY A 8 -11.07 11.69 7.40
N HIS A 9 -11.92 11.25 8.33
CA HIS A 9 -11.75 10.01 9.09
C HIS A 9 -13.08 9.24 9.05
N ILE A 10 -13.02 7.94 8.80
CA ILE A 10 -14.19 7.07 8.90
C ILE A 10 -14.42 6.78 10.39
N SER A 11 -15.40 7.48 10.97
CA SER A 11 -15.84 7.25 12.34
C SER A 11 -16.45 5.87 12.50
N GLU A 12 -16.04 5.12 13.53
CA GLU A 12 -16.70 3.89 13.97
C GLU A 12 -18.16 4.11 14.38
N THR A 13 -18.55 5.35 14.70
CA THR A 13 -19.91 5.76 15.06
C THR A 13 -20.62 6.53 13.96
N GLY A 14 -20.07 6.55 12.74
CA GLY A 14 -20.69 7.19 11.58
C GLY A 14 -21.98 6.48 11.17
N SER A 15 -23.04 7.24 10.89
CA SER A 15 -24.34 6.71 10.45
C SER A 15 -24.48 6.55 8.94
N PHE A 16 -23.44 6.85 8.17
CA PHE A 16 -23.48 6.84 6.70
C PHE A 16 -22.80 5.60 6.15
N ILE A 17 -23.61 4.65 5.67
CA ILE A 17 -23.13 3.41 5.06
C ILE A 17 -22.86 3.66 3.58
N ILE A 18 -21.64 3.36 3.14
CA ILE A 18 -21.27 3.36 1.72
C ILE A 18 -20.91 1.95 1.28
N LYS A 19 -21.24 1.64 0.03
CA LYS A 19 -20.79 0.40 -0.60
C LYS A 19 -19.32 0.53 -0.97
N THR A 20 -18.51 -0.46 -0.58
CA THR A 20 -17.10 -0.56 -0.97
C THR A 20 -16.89 -1.73 -1.92
N HIS A 21 -15.83 -1.64 -2.72
CA HIS A 21 -15.42 -2.67 -3.67
C HIS A 21 -13.92 -2.95 -3.50
N SER A 22 -13.51 -4.21 -3.62
CA SER A 22 -12.10 -4.54 -3.75
C SER A 22 -11.61 -4.26 -5.17
N LEU A 23 -10.34 -3.89 -5.33
CA LEU A 23 -9.76 -3.67 -6.66
C LEU A 23 -9.85 -4.93 -7.52
N ASP A 24 -9.58 -6.11 -6.94
CA ASP A 24 -9.76 -7.39 -7.62
C ASP A 24 -11.20 -7.56 -8.12
N SER A 25 -12.22 -7.19 -7.33
CA SER A 25 -13.61 -7.32 -7.78
C SER A 25 -13.92 -6.46 -9.00
N LEU A 26 -13.35 -5.26 -9.09
CA LEU A 26 -13.56 -4.35 -10.22
C LEU A 26 -12.85 -4.84 -11.49
N VAL A 27 -11.60 -5.29 -11.37
CA VAL A 27 -10.80 -5.78 -12.50
C VAL A 27 -11.36 -7.10 -13.04
N PHE A 28 -11.60 -8.09 -12.18
CA PHE A 28 -11.98 -9.43 -12.62
C PHE A 28 -13.48 -9.60 -12.92
N SER A 29 -14.29 -8.58 -12.67
CA SER A 29 -15.64 -8.47 -13.24
C SER A 29 -15.69 -7.64 -14.53
N ASN A 30 -14.52 -7.28 -15.09
CA ASN A 30 -14.38 -6.45 -16.29
C ASN A 30 -15.04 -5.06 -16.18
N GLN A 31 -15.18 -4.52 -14.96
CA GLN A 31 -15.68 -3.15 -14.77
C GLN A 31 -14.59 -2.11 -15.05
N ILE A 32 -13.33 -2.46 -14.77
CA ILE A 32 -12.16 -1.65 -15.11
C ILE A 32 -11.06 -2.55 -15.71
N LEU A 33 -10.14 -1.94 -16.45
CA LEU A 33 -8.94 -2.63 -16.93
C LEU A 33 -7.94 -2.88 -15.78
N PRO A 34 -7.11 -3.93 -15.87
CA PRO A 34 -5.98 -4.09 -14.97
C PRO A 34 -5.07 -2.86 -15.00
N PRO A 35 -4.74 -2.25 -13.85
CA PRO A 35 -3.86 -1.08 -13.83
C PRO A 35 -2.40 -1.50 -13.99
N ASP A 36 -1.61 -0.70 -14.71
CA ASP A 36 -0.13 -0.75 -14.69
C ASP A 36 0.46 0.03 -13.50
N PHE A 37 -0.33 0.95 -12.93
CA PHE A 37 0.06 1.84 -11.84
C PHE A 37 -1.10 2.09 -10.88
N ILE A 38 -0.82 2.16 -9.57
CA ILE A 38 -1.81 2.47 -8.52
C ILE A 38 -1.23 3.50 -7.55
N LYS A 39 -1.95 4.61 -7.32
CA LYS A 39 -1.72 5.48 -6.14
C LYS A 39 -2.64 5.04 -5.01
N ILE A 40 -2.08 4.84 -3.81
CA ILE A 40 -2.80 4.51 -2.57
C ILE A 40 -2.61 5.67 -1.60
N ASP A 41 -3.60 6.55 -1.56
CA ASP A 41 -3.67 7.70 -0.66
C ASP A 41 -4.99 7.58 0.08
N VAL A 42 -4.97 6.73 1.11
CA VAL A 42 -6.14 6.38 1.90
C VAL A 42 -5.76 6.49 3.37
N GLU A 43 -6.56 7.22 4.13
CA GLU A 43 -6.25 7.58 5.51
C GLU A 43 -6.40 6.37 6.46
N GLY A 44 -5.37 5.52 6.53
CA GLY A 44 -5.30 4.36 7.43
C GLY A 44 -5.87 3.04 6.88
N ALA A 45 -6.36 3.04 5.64
CA ALA A 45 -6.97 1.87 4.99
C ALA A 45 -6.04 1.14 4.00
N GLU A 46 -4.75 1.49 3.96
CA GLU A 46 -3.79 1.08 2.93
C GLU A 46 -3.65 -0.44 2.86
N PHE A 47 -3.53 -1.10 4.03
CA PHE A 47 -3.44 -2.56 4.09
C PHE A 47 -4.71 -3.24 3.55
N GLN A 48 -5.88 -2.65 3.76
CA GLN A 48 -7.15 -3.20 3.27
C GLN A 48 -7.25 -3.06 1.74
N VAL A 49 -6.78 -1.94 1.18
CA VAL A 49 -6.66 -1.74 -0.27
C VAL A 49 -5.77 -2.83 -0.87
N LEU A 50 -4.57 -3.04 -0.31
CA LEU A 50 -3.64 -4.07 -0.78
C LEU A 50 -4.21 -5.48 -0.64
N ASN A 51 -4.89 -5.79 0.46
CA ASN A 51 -5.54 -7.08 0.66
C ASN A 51 -6.68 -7.32 -0.34
N GLY A 52 -7.37 -6.26 -0.77
CA GLY A 52 -8.38 -6.29 -1.83
C GLY A 52 -7.82 -6.31 -3.26
N ALA A 53 -6.51 -6.26 -3.44
CA ALA A 53 -5.82 -6.22 -4.73
C ALA A 53 -4.83 -7.38 -4.93
N ARG A 54 -4.91 -8.43 -4.11
CA ARG A 54 -3.88 -9.50 -4.09
C ARG A 54 -3.75 -10.21 -5.43
N ARG A 55 -4.85 -10.41 -6.15
CA ARG A 55 -4.80 -11.06 -7.46
C ARG A 55 -4.18 -10.11 -8.50
N ILE A 56 -4.49 -8.82 -8.44
CA ILE A 56 -3.83 -7.79 -9.27
C ILE A 56 -2.32 -7.74 -9.01
N LEU A 57 -1.89 -7.68 -7.74
CA LEU A 57 -0.48 -7.67 -7.35
C LEU A 57 0.28 -8.89 -7.88
N LYS A 58 -0.38 -10.06 -7.90
CA LYS A 58 0.21 -11.32 -8.39
C LYS A 58 0.25 -11.44 -9.91
N GLU A 59 -0.84 -11.07 -10.60
CA GLU A 59 -1.00 -11.34 -12.04
C GLU A 59 -0.48 -10.20 -12.92
N PHE A 60 -0.57 -8.95 -12.46
CA PHE A 60 -0.23 -7.77 -13.24
C PHE A 60 0.96 -6.99 -12.69
N ALA A 61 1.29 -7.17 -11.41
CA ALA A 61 2.45 -6.55 -10.76
C ALA A 61 2.59 -5.03 -11.02
N PRO A 62 1.53 -4.22 -10.79
CA PRO A 62 1.56 -2.78 -11.05
C PRO A 62 2.60 -2.07 -10.20
N VAL A 63 3.11 -0.93 -10.68
CA VAL A 63 3.88 0.00 -9.85
C VAL A 63 2.95 0.69 -8.85
N LEU A 64 3.36 0.83 -7.60
CA LEU A 64 2.56 1.47 -6.56
C LEU A 64 3.24 2.73 -6.04
N ILE A 65 2.47 3.78 -5.80
CA ILE A 65 2.85 4.87 -4.89
C ILE A 65 1.88 4.84 -3.72
N MET A 66 2.39 4.88 -2.49
CA MET A 66 1.56 4.78 -1.29
C MET A 66 1.95 5.85 -0.28
N ASP A 67 0.97 6.60 0.18
CA ASP A 67 1.07 7.44 1.37
C ASP A 67 0.93 6.55 2.61
N ILE A 68 1.83 6.68 3.57
CA ILE A 68 1.91 5.84 4.78
C ILE A 68 1.37 6.62 5.96
N HIS A 69 0.15 6.30 6.38
CA HIS A 69 -0.54 7.01 7.46
C HIS A 69 0.04 6.69 8.85
N SER A 70 0.60 5.50 9.06
CA SER A 70 1.31 5.15 10.31
C SER A 70 2.41 4.12 10.10
N GLU A 71 3.39 4.08 11.01
CA GLU A 71 4.50 3.11 10.99
C GLU A 71 3.98 1.66 11.02
N GLU A 72 2.96 1.37 11.84
CA GLU A 72 2.37 0.03 11.95
C GLU A 72 1.72 -0.42 10.63
N ILE A 73 0.94 0.46 10.01
CA ILE A 73 0.28 0.17 8.73
C ILE A 73 1.32 0.01 7.62
N GLY A 74 2.32 0.91 7.58
CA GLY A 74 3.42 0.83 6.62
C GLY A 74 4.15 -0.50 6.71
N LYS A 75 4.46 -0.98 7.93
CA LYS A 75 5.08 -2.29 8.16
C LYS A 75 4.24 -3.44 7.60
N LYS A 76 2.93 -3.48 7.91
CA LYS A 76 2.00 -4.50 7.39
C LYS A 76 1.93 -4.48 5.86
N CYS A 77 1.90 -3.30 5.26
CA CYS A 77 1.86 -3.12 3.81
C CYS A 77 3.16 -3.63 3.15
N MET A 78 4.32 -3.24 3.69
CA MET A 78 5.62 -3.69 3.20
C MET A 78 5.81 -5.20 3.34
N GLU A 79 5.39 -5.80 4.45
CA GLU A 79 5.43 -7.26 4.65
C GLU A 79 4.59 -7.99 3.60
N LEU A 80 3.36 -7.53 3.35
CA LEU A 80 2.48 -8.08 2.33
C LEU A 80 3.10 -7.94 0.93
N LEU A 81 3.55 -6.74 0.56
CA LEU A 81 4.13 -6.47 -0.75
C LEU A 81 5.44 -7.24 -0.98
N THR A 82 6.24 -7.45 0.07
CA THR A 82 7.43 -8.30 0.00
C THR A 82 7.07 -9.74 -0.39
N SER A 83 5.91 -10.26 0.06
CA SER A 83 5.43 -11.59 -0.35
C SER A 83 5.02 -11.68 -1.83
N PHE A 84 4.90 -10.54 -2.51
CA PHE A 84 4.67 -10.41 -3.95
C PHE A 84 5.92 -9.91 -4.71
N ASP A 85 7.11 -10.05 -4.11
CA ASP A 85 8.40 -9.64 -4.69
C ASP A 85 8.53 -8.14 -5.00
N TYR A 86 7.84 -7.27 -4.24
CA TYR A 86 8.03 -5.82 -4.35
C TYR A 86 9.25 -5.32 -3.58
N SER A 87 9.80 -4.21 -4.07
CA SER A 87 10.88 -3.43 -3.48
C SER A 87 10.41 -1.99 -3.25
N PHE A 88 10.98 -1.31 -2.26
CA PHE A 88 10.50 -0.01 -1.80
C PHE A 88 11.56 1.07 -1.94
N HIS A 89 11.14 2.23 -2.43
CA HIS A 89 11.95 3.43 -2.56
C HIS A 89 11.23 4.58 -1.84
N PRO A 90 11.86 5.22 -0.84
CA PRO A 90 11.27 6.38 -0.19
C PRO A 90 11.17 7.54 -1.19
N ILE A 91 10.03 8.22 -1.20
CA ILE A 91 9.86 9.46 -1.98
C ILE A 91 10.28 10.63 -1.09
N GLU A 92 11.08 11.55 -1.63
CA GLU A 92 11.64 12.76 -0.99
C GLU A 92 12.55 12.57 0.24
N LYS A 93 12.51 11.41 0.90
CA LYS A 93 13.26 11.14 2.14
C LYS A 93 14.52 10.31 1.88
N LYS A 94 15.52 10.48 2.75
CA LYS A 94 16.80 9.76 2.65
C LYS A 94 16.71 8.30 3.12
N SER A 95 15.69 7.96 3.90
CA SER A 95 15.54 6.64 4.51
C SER A 95 14.08 6.19 4.48
N LEU A 96 13.87 4.86 4.52
CA LEU A 96 12.54 4.27 4.67
C LEU A 96 11.91 4.55 6.04
N LYS A 97 12.72 4.86 7.07
CA LYS A 97 12.22 5.19 8.42
C LYS A 97 11.37 6.45 8.41
N ASP A 98 11.85 7.43 7.67
CA ASP A 98 11.35 8.80 7.71
C ASP A 98 10.36 9.05 6.57
N ALA A 99 10.10 8.03 5.76
CA ALA A 99 9.26 8.09 4.58
C ALA A 99 7.78 8.11 4.95
N THR A 100 7.11 9.16 4.52
CA THR A 100 5.64 9.29 4.56
C THR A 100 5.01 8.82 3.25
N GLU A 101 5.82 8.65 2.20
CA GLU A 101 5.37 8.19 0.89
C GLU A 101 6.42 7.21 0.31
N LEU A 102 5.95 6.12 -0.28
CA LEU A 102 6.78 5.03 -0.81
C LEU A 102 6.40 4.70 -2.25
N LEU A 103 7.42 4.54 -3.10
CA LEU A 103 7.30 3.90 -4.41
C LEU A 103 7.60 2.40 -4.26
N ALA A 104 6.64 1.54 -4.57
CA ALA A 104 6.82 0.09 -4.60
C ALA A 104 6.90 -0.43 -6.04
N ILE A 105 7.97 -1.15 -6.36
CA ILE A 105 8.23 -1.70 -7.69
C ILE A 105 8.45 -3.20 -7.59
N TYR A 106 7.73 -3.97 -8.41
CA TYR A 106 7.93 -5.41 -8.57
C TYR A 106 9.36 -5.73 -9.06
N GLN A 107 10.02 -6.69 -8.40
CA GLN A 107 11.35 -7.17 -8.77
C GLN A 107 11.39 -8.69 -8.81
N LYS A 108 11.25 -9.24 -10.01
CA LYS A 108 11.31 -10.69 -10.26
C LYS A 108 12.61 -11.30 -9.69
N GLY A 109 12.49 -12.25 -8.77
CA GLY A 109 13.60 -13.12 -8.34
C GLY A 109 14.38 -12.71 -7.08
N LYS A 110 13.90 -11.76 -6.27
CA LYS A 110 14.47 -11.49 -4.94
C LYS A 110 13.78 -12.33 -3.87
N ASN A 111 14.31 -13.54 -3.60
CA ASN A 111 13.94 -14.37 -2.45
C ASN A 111 13.71 -13.54 -1.17
N SER A 112 12.43 -13.43 -0.79
CA SER A 112 11.75 -13.36 0.53
C SER A 112 12.51 -13.14 1.84
N ASN A 113 13.69 -12.52 1.85
CA ASN A 113 14.35 -12.06 3.06
C ASN A 113 14.18 -10.55 3.14
N LEU A 114 13.43 -10.08 4.15
CA LEU A 114 13.39 -8.66 4.50
C LEU A 114 14.82 -8.10 4.45
N PRO A 115 15.11 -7.06 3.65
CA PRO A 115 16.39 -6.38 3.64
C PRO A 115 16.88 -6.18 5.08
N LYS A 116 18.16 -6.45 5.37
CA LYS A 116 18.69 -6.26 6.74
C LYS A 116 18.42 -4.83 7.27
N SER A 117 18.37 -3.85 6.37
CA SER A 117 18.00 -2.46 6.63
C SER A 117 16.55 -2.25 7.07
N LEU A 118 15.65 -3.22 6.82
CA LEU A 118 14.25 -3.18 7.25
C LEU A 118 14.01 -3.86 8.61
N ARG A 119 14.96 -4.66 9.11
CA ARG A 119 14.84 -5.32 10.43
C ARG A 119 14.85 -4.35 11.62
N GLN A 120 15.42 -3.17 11.44
CA GLN A 120 15.43 -2.11 12.46
C GLN A 120 14.09 -1.38 12.63
N TYR A 121 13.09 -1.73 11.81
CA TYR A 121 11.70 -1.28 11.91
C TYR A 121 10.78 -2.36 12.50
N ILE A 122 11.36 -3.41 13.13
CA ILE A 122 10.63 -4.49 13.81
C ILE A 122 10.85 -4.41 15.31
#